data_AF-A0A8J6LH37-F1
#
_entry.id   AF-A0A8J6LH37-F1
#
_cell.length_a   1.000
_cell.length_b   1.000
_cell.length_c   1.000
_cell.angle_alpha   90.00
_cell.angle_beta   90.00
_cell.angle_gamma   90.00
#
_symmetry.space_group_name_H-M   'P 1'
#
loop_
_entity.id
_entity.type
_entity.pdbx_description
1 polymer ?
#
loop_
_entity_poly.entity_id
_entity_poly.type
_entity_poly.pdbx_seq_one_letter_code
_entity_poly.pdbx_strand_id
1 'polypeptide(L)'
;MLKALHKVDSVSTPSTPSTPCSPPAEPYSIVLVKDSDREELLQFLRTFFIRDEPINDSIGLLDGRTTCSELEDYSLKELDNGINLKAVSNGKIIGVCLNGILERGYVDEIEEVNCNDKKFAKILKLLDHVAVESKIFSHFPDVDKAMTVKILSVDSSLRGRGIAKDLMNRTRKTNSWRRAKRKRAQMGQGLH
;
A
#
# COMPACT_ATOMS: atom_id res chain seq x y z
N MET A 1 6.00 46.82 -66.15
CA MET A 1 5.21 46.90 -64.90
C MET A 1 5.55 45.67 -64.06
N LEU A 2 6.51 45.81 -63.13
CA LEU A 2 6.93 44.77 -62.18
C LEU A 2 5.85 44.62 -61.10
N LYS A 3 5.43 43.39 -60.79
CA LYS A 3 4.84 43.03 -59.49
C LYS A 3 5.77 42.02 -58.82
N ALA A 4 6.34 42.46 -57.70
CA ALA A 4 7.09 41.64 -56.76
C ALA A 4 6.13 40.71 -56.00
N LEU A 5 6.52 39.45 -55.80
CA LEU A 5 5.91 38.57 -54.79
C LEU A 5 6.90 38.38 -53.63
N HIS A 6 6.39 38.65 -52.44
CA HIS A 6 7.08 38.60 -51.16
C HIS A 6 7.51 37.17 -50.80
N LYS A 7 8.70 37.08 -50.23
CA LYS A 7 9.27 35.89 -49.58
C LYS A 7 8.56 35.72 -48.22
N VAL A 8 8.04 34.54 -47.94
CA VAL A 8 7.39 34.20 -46.66
C VAL A 8 8.48 33.98 -45.60
N ASP A 9 8.36 34.70 -44.49
CA ASP A 9 9.27 34.63 -43.35
C ASP A 9 9.16 33.29 -42.62
N SER A 10 10.33 32.79 -42.22
CA SER A 10 10.54 31.57 -41.45
C SER A 10 9.83 31.64 -40.08
N VAL A 11 8.95 30.68 -39.81
CA VAL A 11 8.35 30.49 -38.48
C VAL A 11 9.40 29.91 -37.54
N SER A 12 9.85 30.71 -36.59
CA SER A 12 10.65 30.27 -35.44
C SER A 12 9.80 29.40 -34.52
N THR A 13 10.13 28.12 -34.41
CA THR A 13 9.53 27.22 -33.42
C THR A 13 10.06 27.54 -32.01
N PRO A 14 9.22 27.53 -30.96
CA PRO A 14 9.68 27.77 -29.60
C PRO A 14 10.39 26.53 -29.04
N SER A 15 11.67 26.66 -28.73
CA SER A 15 12.46 25.63 -28.04
C SER A 15 12.04 25.57 -26.57
N THR A 16 11.21 24.62 -26.20
CA THR A 16 10.98 24.31 -24.79
C THR A 16 12.24 23.62 -24.23
N PRO A 17 12.76 24.01 -23.05
CA PRO A 17 13.85 23.28 -22.43
C PRO A 17 13.35 21.88 -22.07
N SER A 18 13.92 20.86 -22.70
CA SER A 18 13.64 19.47 -22.36
C SER A 18 14.12 19.21 -20.93
N THR A 19 13.18 18.99 -20.03
CA THR A 19 13.41 18.39 -18.70
C THR A 19 14.30 17.16 -18.88
N PRO A 20 15.34 16.95 -18.03
CA PRO A 20 16.13 15.74 -18.08
C PRO A 20 15.17 14.55 -17.99
N CYS A 21 15.05 13.81 -19.09
CA CYS A 21 14.25 12.62 -19.12
C CYS A 21 14.88 11.67 -18.11
N SER A 22 14.20 11.40 -17.01
CA SER A 22 14.57 10.33 -16.11
C SER A 22 14.93 9.10 -16.95
N PRO A 23 15.98 8.33 -16.59
CA PRO A 23 16.28 7.10 -17.28
C PRO A 23 15.01 6.25 -17.39
N PRO A 24 14.83 5.50 -18.49
CA PRO A 24 13.67 4.64 -18.66
C PRO A 24 13.42 3.85 -17.37
N ALA A 25 12.16 3.80 -16.92
CA ALA A 25 11.85 3.07 -15.71
C ALA A 25 12.27 1.61 -15.92
N GLU A 26 13.26 1.17 -15.14
CA GLU A 26 13.65 -0.24 -15.07
C GLU A 26 12.40 -1.10 -14.97
N PRO A 27 12.28 -2.17 -15.76
CA PRO A 27 11.11 -3.01 -15.73
C PRO A 27 10.94 -3.61 -14.34
N TYR A 28 9.69 -3.74 -13.93
CA TYR A 28 9.34 -4.33 -12.65
C TYR A 28 8.12 -5.24 -12.81
N SER A 29 7.95 -6.14 -11.87
CA SER A 29 6.81 -7.06 -11.81
C SER A 29 6.07 -6.91 -10.50
N ILE A 30 4.76 -7.13 -10.51
CA ILE A 30 3.94 -7.15 -9.30
C ILE A 30 3.55 -8.59 -9.01
N VAL A 31 3.96 -9.08 -7.85
CA VAL A 31 3.76 -10.46 -7.39
C VAL A 31 3.16 -10.50 -5.99
N LEU A 32 2.60 -11.64 -5.60
CA LEU A 32 2.16 -11.86 -4.23
C LEU A 32 3.36 -11.89 -3.28
N VAL A 33 3.16 -11.34 -2.08
CA VAL A 33 4.10 -11.50 -0.98
C VAL A 33 4.05 -12.94 -0.48
N LYS A 34 5.21 -13.48 -0.12
CA LYS A 34 5.40 -14.80 0.49
C LYS A 34 6.00 -14.65 1.88
N ASP A 35 5.89 -15.67 2.72
CA ASP A 35 6.51 -15.67 4.05
C ASP A 35 8.04 -15.50 4.00
N SER A 36 8.69 -16.02 2.94
CA SER A 36 10.12 -15.82 2.70
C SER A 36 10.53 -14.36 2.50
N ASP A 37 9.58 -13.48 2.21
CA ASP A 37 9.82 -12.05 1.97
C ASP A 37 9.82 -11.22 3.26
N ARG A 38 9.48 -11.82 4.40
CA ARG A 38 9.23 -11.13 5.68
C ARG A 38 10.34 -10.14 6.05
N GLU A 39 11.59 -10.59 6.03
CA GLU A 39 12.73 -9.75 6.44
C GLU A 39 12.97 -8.60 5.45
N GLU A 40 12.91 -8.89 4.14
CA GLU A 40 13.06 -7.87 3.10
C GLU A 40 11.93 -6.82 3.19
N LEU A 41 10.71 -7.27 3.49
CA LEU A 41 9.55 -6.41 3.67
C LEU A 41 9.73 -5.49 4.90
N LEU A 42 10.20 -6.02 6.03
CA LEU A 42 10.50 -5.21 7.22
C LEU A 42 11.53 -4.14 6.91
N GLN A 43 12.62 -4.53 6.25
CA GLN A 43 13.65 -3.58 5.87
C GLN A 43 13.11 -2.50 4.93
N PHE A 44 12.25 -2.86 3.98
CA PHE A 44 11.58 -1.90 3.11
C PHE A 44 10.67 -0.94 3.91
N LEU A 45 9.83 -1.45 4.82
CA LEU A 45 8.91 -0.65 5.62
C LEU A 45 9.64 0.31 6.55
N ARG A 46 10.70 -0.13 7.23
CA ARG A 46 11.59 0.72 8.05
C ARG A 46 12.13 1.90 7.24
N THR A 47 12.46 1.66 5.97
CA THR A 47 13.12 2.65 5.11
C THR A 47 12.14 3.65 4.49
N PHE A 48 10.96 3.19 4.04
CA PHE A 48 10.08 3.98 3.17
C PHE A 48 8.65 4.18 3.68
N PHE A 49 8.26 3.53 4.77
CA PHE A 49 6.92 3.67 5.35
C PHE A 49 6.97 4.22 6.76
N ILE A 50 7.59 3.50 7.70
CA ILE A 50 7.50 3.78 9.14
C ILE A 50 7.93 5.22 9.47
N ARG A 51 9.01 5.70 8.84
CA ARG A 51 9.54 7.06 9.04
C ARG A 51 8.72 8.14 8.33
N ASP A 52 8.19 7.86 7.14
CA ASP A 52 7.62 8.87 6.25
C ASP A 52 6.08 8.93 6.35
N GLU A 53 5.44 8.01 7.08
CA GLU A 53 3.99 7.95 7.24
C GLU A 53 3.48 9.11 8.13
N PRO A 54 2.50 9.91 7.66
CA PRO A 54 2.08 11.13 8.34
C PRO A 54 1.62 10.96 9.79
N ILE A 55 0.88 9.90 10.11
CA ILE A 55 0.38 9.67 11.48
C ILE A 55 1.55 9.36 12.41
N ASN A 56 2.48 8.50 11.99
CA ASN A 56 3.70 8.17 12.72
C ASN A 56 4.55 9.42 12.99
N ASP A 57 4.79 10.25 11.98
CA ASP A 57 5.57 11.48 12.09
C ASP A 57 4.89 12.51 13.00
N SER A 58 3.58 12.69 12.86
CA SER A 58 2.82 13.71 13.60
C SER A 58 2.84 13.54 15.13
N ILE A 59 3.03 12.32 15.62
CA ILE A 59 3.12 12.02 17.05
C ILE A 59 4.56 11.76 17.51
N GLY A 60 5.53 11.97 16.63
CA GLY A 60 6.93 11.65 16.87
C GLY A 60 7.12 10.19 17.23
N LEU A 61 6.43 9.25 16.54
CA LEU A 61 6.45 7.83 16.90
C LEU A 61 7.89 7.33 17.01
N LEU A 62 8.80 7.82 16.17
CA LEU A 62 10.19 7.41 16.13
C LEU A 62 11.16 8.28 16.93
N ASP A 63 10.75 9.30 17.69
CA ASP A 63 11.67 10.24 18.37
C ASP A 63 12.92 9.57 18.99
N GLY A 64 14.06 9.61 18.28
CA GLY A 64 15.34 9.02 18.70
C GLY A 64 15.55 7.51 18.44
N ARG A 65 14.58 6.80 17.83
CA ARG A 65 14.66 5.38 17.46
C ARG A 65 14.53 5.18 15.95
N THR A 66 15.03 4.04 15.47
CA THR A 66 14.99 3.71 14.04
C THR A 66 13.69 3.04 13.61
N THR A 67 12.94 2.44 14.54
CA THR A 67 11.69 1.72 14.28
C THR A 67 10.83 1.53 15.53
N CYS A 68 9.64 0.93 15.40
CA CYS A 68 8.76 0.51 16.48
C CYS A 68 8.35 -0.96 16.25
N SER A 69 8.74 -1.87 17.16
CA SER A 69 8.48 -3.32 17.01
C SER A 69 6.99 -3.63 16.89
N GLU A 70 6.14 -3.00 17.69
CA GLU A 70 4.70 -3.27 17.66
C GLU A 70 4.04 -2.80 16.36
N LEU A 71 4.56 -1.73 15.74
CA LEU A 71 4.14 -1.32 14.39
C LEU A 71 4.63 -2.30 13.32
N GLU A 72 5.84 -2.85 13.45
CA GLU A 72 6.34 -3.89 12.55
C GLU A 72 5.46 -5.14 12.61
N ASP A 73 5.17 -5.62 13.82
CA ASP A 73 4.29 -6.77 14.06
C ASP A 73 2.88 -6.50 13.51
N TYR A 74 2.32 -5.32 13.78
CA TYR A 74 1.03 -4.90 13.25
C TYR A 74 1.01 -4.87 11.71
N SER A 75 2.09 -4.39 11.09
CA SER A 75 2.21 -4.29 9.62
C SER A 75 2.26 -5.66 8.94
N LEU A 76 2.75 -6.68 9.64
CA LEU A 76 2.94 -8.04 9.10
C LEU A 76 1.93 -9.07 9.59
N LYS A 77 1.00 -8.71 10.49
CA LYS A 77 0.11 -9.66 11.17
C LYS A 77 -0.71 -10.57 10.24
N GLU A 78 -1.00 -10.12 9.02
CA GLU A 78 -1.81 -10.82 8.02
C GLU A 78 -1.01 -11.09 6.73
N LEU A 79 0.30 -11.34 6.84
CA LEU A 79 1.15 -11.54 5.66
C LEU A 79 0.70 -12.73 4.79
N ASP A 80 0.16 -13.78 5.43
CA ASP A 80 -0.25 -15.07 4.86
C ASP A 80 -1.67 -15.08 4.27
N ASN A 81 -2.38 -13.94 4.30
CA ASN A 81 -3.76 -13.83 3.79
C ASN A 81 -3.90 -13.99 2.26
N GLY A 82 -2.78 -14.08 1.54
CA GLY A 82 -2.73 -14.33 0.10
C GLY A 82 -3.22 -13.17 -0.78
N ILE A 83 -3.32 -11.95 -0.23
CA ILE A 83 -3.73 -10.75 -0.97
C ILE A 83 -2.71 -9.60 -0.92
N ASN A 84 -1.61 -9.77 -0.18
CA ASN A 84 -0.51 -8.81 -0.13
C ASN A 84 0.30 -8.84 -1.43
N LEU A 85 0.70 -7.67 -1.93
CA LEU A 85 1.46 -7.52 -3.17
C LEU A 85 2.77 -6.77 -2.94
N LYS A 86 3.80 -7.16 -3.69
CA LYS A 86 5.07 -6.44 -3.81
C LYS A 86 5.41 -6.17 -5.27
N ALA A 87 5.96 -5.00 -5.54
CA ALA A 87 6.60 -4.64 -6.80
C ALA A 87 8.10 -4.96 -6.68
N VAL A 88 8.64 -5.70 -7.63
CA VAL A 88 10.03 -6.16 -7.64
C VAL A 88 10.72 -5.74 -8.93
N SER A 89 11.88 -5.10 -8.79
CA SER A 89 12.79 -4.78 -9.90
C SER A 89 14.21 -5.21 -9.51
N ASN A 90 14.92 -5.86 -10.42
CA ASN A 90 16.29 -6.37 -10.18
C ASN A 90 16.43 -7.17 -8.88
N GLY A 91 15.41 -7.99 -8.57
CA GLY A 91 15.37 -8.83 -7.37
C GLY A 91 15.13 -8.10 -6.05
N LYS A 92 14.86 -6.79 -6.07
CA LYS A 92 14.59 -5.97 -4.88
C LYS A 92 13.14 -5.50 -4.82
N ILE A 93 12.59 -5.45 -3.62
CA ILE A 93 11.31 -4.78 -3.37
C ILE A 93 11.46 -3.28 -3.59
N ILE A 94 10.64 -2.73 -4.49
CA ILE A 94 10.57 -1.29 -4.79
C ILE A 94 9.22 -0.67 -4.39
N GLY A 95 8.26 -1.48 -3.99
CA GLY A 95 6.95 -1.04 -3.52
C GLY A 95 6.14 -2.19 -2.94
N VAL A 96 5.24 -1.88 -2.03
CA VAL A 96 4.38 -2.85 -1.34
C VAL A 96 2.96 -2.32 -1.23
N CYS A 97 2.00 -3.24 -1.31
CA CYS A 97 0.60 -2.99 -1.00
C CYS A 97 0.12 -4.13 -0.09
N LEU A 98 0.09 -3.86 1.22
CA LEU A 98 -0.35 -4.80 2.23
C LEU A 98 -1.83 -4.55 2.52
N ASN A 99 -2.60 -5.62 2.42
CA ASN A 99 -4.05 -5.59 2.42
C ASN A 99 -4.58 -6.42 3.59
N GLY A 100 -5.78 -6.09 4.04
CA GLY A 100 -6.55 -6.91 4.97
C GLY A 100 -7.92 -7.25 4.40
N ILE A 101 -8.60 -8.19 5.05
CA ILE A 101 -9.99 -8.54 4.77
C ILE A 101 -10.82 -8.09 5.96
N LEU A 102 -11.80 -7.24 5.72
CA LEU A 102 -12.84 -6.89 6.68
C LEU A 102 -14.02 -7.83 6.47
N GLU A 103 -14.60 -8.33 7.54
CA GLU A 103 -15.85 -9.09 7.53
C GLU A 103 -16.94 -8.29 8.26
N ARG A 104 -18.21 -8.50 7.91
CA ARG A 104 -19.31 -7.86 8.63
C ARG A 104 -19.22 -8.24 10.12
N GLY A 105 -19.34 -7.25 11.00
CA GLY A 105 -19.15 -7.43 12.43
C GLY A 105 -17.69 -7.28 12.90
N TYR A 106 -16.72 -7.02 12.01
CA TYR A 106 -15.31 -6.87 12.42
C TYR A 106 -15.07 -5.80 13.50
N VAL A 107 -15.95 -4.79 13.59
CA VAL A 107 -15.87 -3.75 14.62
C VAL A 107 -16.16 -4.29 16.02
N ASP A 108 -16.99 -5.33 16.11
CA ASP A 108 -17.30 -6.02 17.36
C ASP A 108 -16.13 -6.94 17.80
N GLU A 109 -15.25 -7.28 16.86
CA GLU A 109 -14.03 -8.06 17.06
C GLU A 109 -12.77 -7.18 17.26
N ILE A 110 -12.92 -5.85 17.34
CA ILE A 110 -11.80 -4.97 17.70
C ILE A 110 -11.47 -5.23 19.18
N GLU A 111 -10.51 -6.12 19.41
CA GLU A 111 -9.96 -6.38 20.74
C GLU A 111 -9.12 -5.20 21.20
N GLU A 112 -9.10 -4.93 22.51
CA GLU A 112 -8.10 -4.05 23.10
C GLU A 112 -6.70 -4.65 22.84
N VAL A 113 -5.99 -4.07 21.87
CA VAL A 113 -4.63 -4.49 21.57
C VAL A 113 -3.77 -4.20 22.78
N ASN A 114 -3.13 -5.25 23.32
CA ASN A 114 -2.10 -5.12 24.34
C ASN A 114 -0.86 -4.48 23.71
N CYS A 115 -0.85 -3.16 23.64
CA CYS A 115 0.20 -2.34 23.05
C CYS A 115 0.97 -1.60 24.15
N ASN A 116 2.24 -1.92 24.31
CA ASN A 116 3.11 -1.33 25.33
C ASN A 116 3.56 0.08 24.95
N ASP A 117 3.77 0.34 23.67
CA ASP A 117 4.16 1.64 23.14
C ASP A 117 2.96 2.60 23.16
N LYS A 118 3.02 3.55 24.09
CA LYS A 118 1.94 4.53 24.29
C LYS A 118 1.66 5.42 23.08
N LYS A 119 2.65 5.67 22.22
CA LYS A 119 2.46 6.46 21.00
C LYS A 119 1.77 5.61 19.94
N PHE A 120 2.22 4.37 19.74
CA PHE A 120 1.57 3.46 18.81
C PHE A 120 0.14 3.10 19.26
N ALA A 121 -0.09 2.92 20.56
CA ALA A 121 -1.43 2.71 21.11
C ALA A 121 -2.41 3.85 20.78
N LYS A 122 -1.94 5.10 20.68
CA LYS A 122 -2.77 6.22 20.21
C LYS A 122 -3.15 6.11 18.74
N ILE A 123 -2.22 5.63 17.90
CA ILE A 123 -2.47 5.36 16.48
C ILE A 123 -3.53 4.27 16.35
N LEU A 124 -3.39 3.15 17.07
CA LEU A 124 -4.37 2.07 17.05
C LEU A 124 -5.78 2.57 17.41
N LYS A 125 -5.91 3.33 18.51
CA LYS A 125 -7.19 3.94 18.90
C LYS A 125 -7.79 4.85 17.83
N LEU A 126 -6.96 5.62 17.12
CA LEU A 126 -7.42 6.46 16.01
C LEU A 126 -7.93 5.58 14.85
N LEU A 127 -7.18 4.55 14.47
CA LEU A 127 -7.55 3.65 13.38
C LEU A 127 -8.84 2.88 13.71
N ASP A 128 -9.00 2.40 14.94
CA ASP A 128 -10.20 1.72 15.42
C ASP A 128 -11.41 2.66 15.41
N HIS A 129 -11.24 3.90 15.86
CA HIS A 129 -12.29 4.91 15.80
C HIS A 129 -12.74 5.19 14.35
N VAL A 130 -11.78 5.38 13.43
CA VAL A 130 -12.09 5.57 12.00
C VAL A 130 -12.80 4.35 11.41
N ALA A 131 -12.38 3.15 11.79
CA ALA A 131 -12.98 1.91 11.34
C ALA A 131 -14.45 1.80 11.77
N VAL A 132 -14.76 2.08 13.04
CA VAL A 132 -16.13 2.13 13.59
C VAL A 132 -16.98 3.18 12.89
N GLU A 133 -16.47 4.41 12.78
CA GLU A 133 -17.22 5.52 12.19
C GLU A 133 -17.42 5.41 10.68
N SER A 134 -16.57 4.66 9.98
CA SER A 134 -16.70 4.45 8.53
C SER A 134 -17.99 3.74 8.12
N LYS A 135 -18.59 2.95 9.04
CA LYS A 135 -19.85 2.21 8.84
C LYS A 135 -19.93 1.51 7.47
N ILE A 136 -18.80 0.96 7.01
CA ILE A 136 -18.64 0.49 5.62
C ILE A 136 -19.75 -0.50 5.20
N PHE A 137 -20.11 -1.43 6.08
CA PHE A 137 -21.13 -2.45 5.82
C PHE A 137 -22.57 -1.94 5.94
N SER A 138 -22.79 -0.77 6.53
CA SER A 138 -24.08 -0.07 6.49
C SER A 138 -24.27 0.66 5.16
N HIS A 139 -23.19 1.18 4.57
CA HIS A 139 -23.21 1.77 3.23
C HIS A 139 -23.35 0.73 2.11
N PHE A 140 -22.89 -0.50 2.36
CA PHE A 140 -22.96 -1.61 1.41
C PHE A 140 -23.67 -2.82 2.06
N PRO A 141 -25.02 -2.77 2.22
CA PRO A 141 -25.76 -3.77 2.97
C PRO A 141 -25.68 -5.18 2.37
N ASP A 142 -25.44 -5.32 1.06
CA ASP A 142 -25.34 -6.61 0.38
C ASP A 142 -23.92 -7.22 0.37
N VAL A 143 -22.96 -6.57 1.03
CA VAL A 143 -21.55 -6.98 1.04
C VAL A 143 -21.17 -7.48 2.42
N ASP A 144 -20.74 -8.74 2.54
CA ASP A 144 -20.30 -9.29 3.85
C ASP A 144 -18.78 -9.25 4.05
N LYS A 145 -18.02 -8.96 3.00
CA LYS A 145 -16.55 -8.85 3.05
C LYS A 145 -16.04 -7.71 2.18
N ALA A 146 -15.08 -6.97 2.71
CA ALA A 146 -14.38 -5.92 1.99
C ALA A 146 -12.87 -6.12 2.09
N MET A 147 -12.13 -5.62 1.11
CA MET A 147 -10.67 -5.61 1.16
C MET A 147 -10.26 -4.20 1.50
N THR A 148 -9.39 -4.08 2.48
CA THR A 148 -8.83 -2.80 2.91
C THR A 148 -7.35 -2.75 2.59
N VAL A 149 -6.88 -1.60 2.12
CA VAL A 149 -5.44 -1.35 1.92
C VAL A 149 -4.91 -0.78 3.22
N LYS A 150 -4.05 -1.52 3.91
CA LYS A 150 -3.47 -1.11 5.19
C LYS A 150 -2.20 -0.30 5.00
N ILE A 151 -1.34 -0.75 4.08
CA ILE A 151 -0.07 -0.07 3.77
C ILE A 151 0.09 -0.02 2.25
N LEU A 152 0.39 1.18 1.75
CA LEU A 152 0.83 1.40 0.39
C LEU A 152 2.10 2.26 0.44
N SER A 153 3.23 1.68 0.09
CA SER A 153 4.52 2.38 0.12
C SER A 153 5.36 2.03 -1.10
N VAL A 154 6.13 3.00 -1.58
CA VAL A 154 7.01 2.91 -2.75
C VAL A 154 8.33 3.57 -2.39
N ASP A 155 9.42 2.98 -2.85
CA ASP A 155 10.75 3.57 -2.78
C ASP A 155 10.71 5.04 -3.20
N SER A 156 11.20 5.93 -2.33
CA SER A 156 11.11 7.38 -2.54
C SER A 156 11.81 7.85 -3.81
N SER A 157 12.89 7.17 -4.23
CA SER A 157 13.63 7.47 -5.46
C SER A 157 12.88 7.09 -6.75
N LEU A 158 11.83 6.27 -6.62
CA LEU A 158 11.02 5.76 -7.73
C LEU A 158 9.58 6.34 -7.74
N ARG A 159 9.30 7.33 -6.88
CA ARG A 159 8.03 8.08 -6.92
C ARG A 159 7.85 8.78 -8.26
N GLY A 160 6.60 9.08 -8.61
CA GLY A 160 6.24 9.68 -9.91
C GLY A 160 6.21 8.70 -11.09
N ARG A 161 6.54 7.42 -10.87
CA ARG A 161 6.58 6.38 -11.92
C ARG A 161 5.32 5.51 -12.01
N GLY A 162 4.27 5.82 -11.26
CA GLY A 162 3.00 5.07 -11.30
C GLY A 162 2.96 3.74 -10.53
N ILE A 163 4.03 3.33 -9.84
CA ILE A 163 4.12 2.03 -9.12
C ILE A 163 2.96 1.86 -8.12
N ALA A 164 2.65 2.88 -7.33
CA ALA A 164 1.54 2.83 -6.38
C ALA A 164 0.19 2.61 -7.07
N LYS A 165 -0.02 3.26 -8.23
CA LYS A 165 -1.23 3.08 -9.06
C LYS A 165 -1.31 1.66 -9.59
N ASP A 166 -0.20 1.09 -10.06
CA ASP A 166 -0.16 -0.26 -10.61
C ASP A 166 -0.38 -1.32 -9.54
N LEU A 167 0.18 -1.13 -8.32
CA LEU A 167 -0.14 -1.94 -7.15
C LEU A 167 -1.63 -1.92 -6.83
N MET A 168 -2.24 -0.73 -6.74
CA MET A 168 -3.69 -0.59 -6.48
C MET A 168 -4.56 -1.23 -7.58
N ASN A 169 -4.17 -1.06 -8.84
CA ASN A 169 -4.85 -1.68 -9.98
C ASN A 169 -4.78 -3.21 -9.90
N ARG A 170 -3.62 -3.75 -9.51
CA ARG A 170 -3.44 -5.19 -9.34
C ARG A 170 -4.24 -5.70 -8.14
N THR A 171 -4.27 -4.97 -7.03
CA THR A 171 -5.09 -5.25 -5.85
C THR A 171 -6.56 -5.40 -6.25
N ARG A 172 -7.13 -4.43 -7.00
CA ARG A 172 -8.53 -4.49 -7.47
C ARG A 172 -8.85 -5.70 -8.35
N LYS A 173 -7.87 -6.18 -9.13
CA LYS A 173 -8.02 -7.34 -10.03
C LYS A 173 -7.78 -8.68 -9.33
N THR A 174 -7.28 -8.67 -8.09
CA THR A 174 -6.95 -9.88 -7.35
C THR A 174 -8.21 -10.59 -6.89
N ASN A 175 -8.38 -11.85 -7.32
CA ASN A 175 -9.50 -12.72 -6.91
C ASN A 175 -9.14 -13.68 -5.76
N SER A 176 -7.92 -13.63 -5.21
CA SER A 176 -7.46 -14.60 -4.20
C SER A 176 -8.27 -14.57 -2.90
N TRP A 177 -8.76 -13.40 -2.47
CA TRP A 177 -9.72 -13.27 -1.35
C TRP A 177 -11.01 -14.07 -1.52
N ARG A 178 -11.47 -14.34 -2.74
CA ARG A 178 -12.66 -15.19 -2.99
C ARG A 178 -12.40 -16.67 -2.65
N ARG A 179 -11.14 -17.10 -2.58
CA ARG A 179 -10.72 -18.50 -2.31
C ARG A 179 -10.41 -18.79 -0.83
N ALA A 180 -10.29 -17.78 0.03
CA ALA A 180 -10.10 -17.94 1.48
C ALA A 180 -11.26 -18.71 2.17
N LYS A 181 -12.36 -18.92 1.44
CA LYS A 181 -13.58 -19.65 1.82
C LYS A 181 -13.39 -21.10 2.32
N ARG A 182 -12.24 -21.76 2.09
CA ARG A 182 -12.16 -23.23 2.25
C ARG A 182 -11.42 -23.79 3.47
N LYS A 183 -10.56 -23.02 4.15
CA LYS A 183 -9.75 -23.60 5.26
C LYS A 183 -10.41 -23.53 6.64
N ARG A 184 -11.21 -22.49 6.96
CA ARG A 184 -11.91 -22.43 8.27
C ARG A 184 -13.14 -23.35 8.37
N ALA A 185 -13.83 -23.61 7.26
CA ALA A 185 -14.99 -24.52 7.24
C ALA A 185 -14.62 -26.00 7.41
N GLN A 186 -13.37 -26.40 7.12
CA GLN A 186 -12.91 -27.80 7.28
C GLN A 186 -12.30 -28.10 8.65
N MET A 187 -12.01 -27.10 9.49
CA MET A 187 -11.51 -27.32 10.86
C MET A 187 -12.60 -27.29 11.94
N GLY A 188 -13.84 -26.91 11.59
CA GLY A 188 -14.99 -26.89 12.51
C GLY A 188 -15.88 -28.14 12.47
N GLN A 189 -15.55 -29.14 11.65
CA GLN A 189 -16.24 -30.44 11.61
C GLN A 189 -15.23 -31.54 11.95
N GLY A 190 -14.89 -31.65 13.23
CA GLY A 190 -13.91 -32.62 13.70
C GLY A 190 -13.90 -32.82 15.20
N LEU A 191 -15.05 -32.64 15.87
CA LEU A 191 -15.27 -33.10 17.24
C LEU A 191 -16.75 -33.47 17.37
N HIS A 192 -17.07 -34.72 17.01
CA HIS A 192 -18.19 -35.47 17.55
C HIS A 192 -17.64 -36.79 18.07
#